data_AF-A0A388LVM2-F1
#
_entry.id   AF-A0A388LVM2-F1
#
_cell.length_a   1.000
_cell.length_b   1.000
_cell.length_c   1.000
_cell.angle_alpha   90.00
_cell.angle_beta   90.00
_cell.angle_gamma   90.00
#
_symmetry.space_group_name_H-M   'P 1'
#
loop_
_entity.id
_entity.type
_entity.pdbx_description
1 polymer ?
#
loop_
_entity_poly.entity_id
_entity_poly.type
_entity_poly.pdbx_seq_one_letter_code
_entity_poly.pdbx_strand_id
1 'polypeptide(L)'
;MAPGQSPSAALDALIVSLHEVEAVKFGSFKLKSGIISPIYVDLRVIVSHPSLLRDVARAMLSAFPRDLDPIVAFDVLCGVPYTALPIATIMSQILAIPMVMRRKEVKDYGTKKAIEGAFSPGARCLVVEDLVTSGASVLETADALSAVDLVPTDVVVLIDREQGGEEHLAARGLKLHSVVALSKMLDVLVAHGKLTADCAESVRVFVRDNQTNAPPGPPPPPPPPAPSPLPSTLPPAPTEAAVANQKRQRRSYGDRAVCAQNPTGKRLWELMARKKTNLCVAADVASCADLLTLAEAIGPEICVLKTHVDALDDFTHDFVLKLREIADRHDFLIFEDRKFADIGNTVVSQYAGGLYKIVEWADITNAHVVPGPGIVAGLKLKGLELGRGLLLLAEMSSEGTLAAGDYTLAAARIAAKHPDFVIGFISTNPAGWVCTAATSDAFVQMTPGVQLAAGGDSLGQRYNTPSSVICERGSDVIIVGRGIIKAADPAAAAREYRAEGWNAYERSLAGGR
;
A
#
# COMPACT_ATOMS: atom_id res chain seq x y z
N MET A 1 5.92 9.48 10.44
CA MET A 1 5.11 10.60 9.96
C MET A 1 4.27 11.10 11.11
N ALA A 2 4.19 12.41 11.33
CA ALA A 2 3.19 12.96 12.24
C ALA A 2 1.80 12.82 11.58
N PRO A 3 0.75 12.40 12.31
CA PRO A 3 -0.58 12.24 11.73
C PRO A 3 -1.19 13.62 11.37
N GLY A 4 -1.60 13.82 10.11
CA GLY A 4 -2.44 14.96 9.70
C GLY A 4 -1.91 15.88 8.58
N GLN A 5 -0.71 15.68 8.04
CA GLN A 5 -0.20 16.52 6.94
C GLN A 5 -0.64 15.98 5.56
N SER A 6 -1.05 16.88 4.67
CA SER A 6 -1.35 16.53 3.27
C SER A 6 -0.05 16.14 2.52
N PRO A 7 -0.12 15.27 1.49
CA PRO A 7 1.07 14.85 0.74
C PRO A 7 1.89 16.01 0.16
N SER A 8 1.23 17.09 -0.28
CA SER A 8 1.90 18.31 -0.75
C SER A 8 2.67 19.01 0.36
N ALA A 9 2.09 19.15 1.56
CA ALA A 9 2.75 19.82 2.67
C ALA A 9 3.99 19.05 3.18
N ALA A 10 3.95 17.71 3.10
CA ALA A 10 5.07 16.87 3.48
C ALA A 10 6.25 16.98 2.51
N LEU A 11 5.97 17.04 1.20
CA LEU A 11 7.00 17.27 0.18
C LEU A 11 7.63 18.66 0.32
N ASP A 12 6.81 19.69 0.56
CA ASP A 12 7.30 21.06 0.75
C ASP A 12 8.24 21.16 1.95
N ALA A 13 7.87 20.52 3.08
CA ALA A 13 8.72 20.44 4.26
C ALA A 13 10.06 19.73 4.00
N LEU A 14 10.04 18.64 3.22
CA LEU A 14 11.26 17.92 2.83
C LEU A 14 12.19 18.80 1.99
N ILE A 15 11.64 19.52 1.00
CA ILE A 15 12.40 20.45 0.15
C ILE A 15 13.04 21.56 0.99
N VAL A 16 12.28 22.14 1.91
CA VAL A 16 12.81 23.17 2.82
C VAL A 16 13.94 22.61 3.69
N SER A 17 13.77 21.42 4.25
CA SER A 17 14.82 20.76 5.05
C SER A 17 16.09 20.46 4.24
N LEU A 18 15.96 20.04 2.97
CA LEU A 18 17.11 19.83 2.08
C LEU A 18 17.90 21.14 1.85
N HIS A 19 17.20 22.26 1.70
CA HIS A 19 17.86 23.56 1.57
C HIS A 19 18.52 24.01 2.89
N GLU A 20 17.88 23.78 4.03
CA GLU A 20 18.40 24.18 5.36
C GLU A 20 19.67 23.44 5.77
N VAL A 21 19.84 22.18 5.35
CA VAL A 21 21.11 21.44 5.54
C VAL A 21 22.13 21.71 4.45
N GLU A 22 21.89 22.73 3.62
CA GLU A 22 22.70 23.11 2.48
C GLU A 22 22.89 22.01 1.42
N ALA A 23 21.95 21.07 1.30
CA ALA A 23 21.99 20.07 0.23
C ALA A 23 21.65 20.68 -1.13
N VAL A 24 20.92 21.81 -1.16
CA VAL A 24 20.60 22.60 -2.35
C VAL A 24 21.08 24.03 -2.14
N LYS A 25 22.09 24.44 -2.91
CA LYS A 25 22.78 25.74 -2.81
C LYS A 25 22.55 26.58 -4.06
N PHE A 26 22.42 27.89 -3.88
CA PHE A 26 22.28 28.86 -4.96
C PHE A 26 23.43 29.86 -4.92
N GLY A 27 23.91 30.27 -6.09
CA GLY A 27 25.12 31.08 -6.23
C GLY A 27 25.91 30.72 -7.48
N SER A 28 27.17 31.12 -7.58
CA SER A 28 28.00 30.87 -8.74
C SER A 28 28.92 29.66 -8.52
N PHE A 29 28.62 28.54 -9.19
CA PHE A 29 29.36 27.29 -9.02
C PHE A 29 29.97 26.82 -10.33
N LYS A 30 31.29 26.63 -10.37
CA LYS A 30 31.97 26.08 -11.55
C LYS A 30 31.82 24.56 -11.59
N LEU A 31 31.10 24.05 -12.59
CA LEU A 31 30.94 22.61 -12.84
C LEU A 31 32.21 22.00 -13.43
N LYS A 32 32.30 20.66 -13.41
CA LYS A 32 33.41 19.92 -14.05
C LYS A 32 33.54 20.20 -15.55
N SER A 33 32.43 20.53 -16.22
CA SER A 33 32.40 20.96 -17.62
C SER A 33 33.00 22.35 -17.85
N GLY A 34 33.33 23.09 -16.79
CA GLY A 34 33.77 24.48 -16.84
C GLY A 34 32.65 25.50 -16.86
N ILE A 35 31.40 25.06 -17.05
CA ILE A 35 30.19 25.88 -17.06
C ILE A 35 29.91 26.42 -15.65
N ILE A 36 29.51 27.69 -15.55
CA ILE A 36 29.07 28.30 -14.30
C ILE A 36 27.57 28.02 -14.11
N SER A 37 27.24 27.30 -13.04
CA SER A 37 25.87 26.94 -12.66
C SER A 37 25.36 27.87 -11.55
N PRO A 38 24.12 28.39 -11.65
CA PRO A 38 23.46 29.17 -10.59
C PRO A 38 23.02 28.30 -9.39
N ILE A 39 23.08 26.97 -9.55
CA ILE A 39 22.65 25.98 -8.55
C ILE A 39 23.71 24.89 -8.37
N TYR A 40 23.89 24.42 -7.14
CA TYR A 40 24.69 23.25 -6.81
C TYR A 40 23.95 22.36 -5.82
N VAL A 41 23.81 21.08 -6.16
CA VAL A 41 23.11 20.08 -5.36
C VAL A 41 24.14 19.08 -4.84
N ASP A 42 24.26 18.97 -3.52
CA ASP A 42 25.16 18.05 -2.84
C ASP A 42 24.41 17.25 -1.77
N LEU A 43 23.76 16.18 -2.22
CA LEU A 43 22.97 15.32 -1.35
C LEU A 43 23.83 14.43 -0.42
N ARG A 44 25.17 14.48 -0.50
CA ARG A 44 26.04 13.72 0.42
C ARG A 44 25.91 14.20 1.86
N VAL A 45 25.54 15.46 2.08
CA VAL A 45 25.37 16.03 3.43
C VAL A 45 24.26 15.35 4.22
N ILE A 46 23.25 14.77 3.55
CA ILE A 46 22.07 14.20 4.22
C ILE A 46 22.42 13.00 5.12
N VAL A 47 23.56 12.34 4.89
CA VAL A 47 24.04 11.23 5.74
C VAL A 47 24.33 11.69 7.18
N SER A 48 24.63 12.98 7.37
CA SER A 48 24.82 13.62 8.68
C SER A 48 23.50 13.93 9.38
N HIS A 49 22.36 13.72 8.73
CA HIS A 49 21.02 14.03 9.22
C HIS A 49 20.11 12.78 9.15
N PRO A 50 20.19 11.84 10.11
CA PRO A 50 19.50 10.54 10.02
C PRO A 50 17.98 10.62 9.83
N SER A 51 17.32 11.61 10.44
CA SER A 51 15.89 11.84 10.24
C SER A 51 15.58 12.24 8.80
N LEU A 52 16.33 13.20 8.25
CA LEU A 52 16.19 13.65 6.87
C LEU A 52 16.49 12.53 5.87
N LEU A 53 17.55 11.75 6.10
CA LEU A 53 17.87 10.57 5.28
C LEU A 53 16.70 9.56 5.26
N ARG A 54 16.07 9.32 6.40
CA ARG A 54 14.90 8.44 6.49
C ARG A 54 13.70 9.01 5.74
N ASP A 55 13.47 10.32 5.83
CA ASP A 55 12.35 10.96 5.15
C ASP A 55 12.55 11.02 3.64
N VAL A 56 13.79 11.24 3.16
CA VAL A 56 14.18 11.07 1.74
C VAL A 56 13.86 9.65 1.26
N ALA A 57 14.27 8.62 1.98
CA ALA A 57 14.00 7.23 1.61
C ALA A 57 12.48 6.95 1.54
N ARG A 58 11.69 7.45 2.49
CA ARG A 58 10.21 7.31 2.46
C ARG A 58 9.58 8.05 1.30
N ALA A 59 10.07 9.26 0.99
CA ALA A 59 9.58 10.04 -0.15
C ALA A 59 9.85 9.30 -1.47
N MET A 60 11.04 8.72 -1.63
CA MET A 60 11.37 7.88 -2.80
C MET A 60 10.49 6.63 -2.90
N LEU A 61 10.18 5.97 -1.77
CA LEU A 61 9.20 4.87 -1.76
C LEU A 61 7.77 5.31 -2.13
N SER A 62 7.46 6.60 -1.94
CA SER A 62 6.15 7.17 -2.27
C SER A 62 6.09 7.72 -3.71
N ALA A 63 7.22 7.75 -4.43
CA ALA A 63 7.29 8.22 -5.81
C ALA A 63 6.78 7.19 -6.83
N PHE A 64 6.69 5.92 -6.45
CA PHE A 64 6.18 4.87 -7.32
C PHE A 64 4.69 5.07 -7.61
N PRO A 65 4.24 4.76 -8.84
CA PRO A 65 2.82 4.77 -9.15
C PRO A 65 2.09 3.70 -8.33
N ARG A 66 0.83 3.96 -7.98
CA ARG A 66 0.08 3.12 -7.03
C ARG A 66 -0.10 1.67 -7.47
N ASP A 67 0.00 1.38 -8.77
CA ASP A 67 -0.11 0.05 -9.37
C ASP A 67 1.22 -0.72 -9.41
N LEU A 68 2.33 -0.08 -9.05
CA LEU A 68 3.63 -0.71 -8.91
C LEU A 68 3.98 -0.85 -7.41
N ASP A 69 3.86 -2.06 -6.86
CA ASP A 69 4.37 -2.36 -5.51
C ASP A 69 5.85 -2.74 -5.58
N PRO A 70 6.78 -1.96 -5.00
CA PRO A 70 8.20 -2.29 -5.01
C PRO A 70 8.53 -3.65 -4.40
N ILE A 71 7.76 -4.12 -3.41
CA ILE A 71 7.96 -5.42 -2.74
C ILE A 71 7.66 -6.59 -3.68
N VAL A 72 6.72 -6.39 -4.61
CA VAL A 72 6.33 -7.40 -5.59
C VAL A 72 7.11 -7.22 -6.89
N ALA A 73 7.52 -6.00 -7.22
CA ALA A 73 8.17 -5.66 -8.47
C ALA A 73 9.68 -5.90 -8.48
N PHE A 74 10.34 -5.90 -7.32
CA PHE A 74 11.80 -5.98 -7.25
C PHE A 74 12.26 -7.05 -6.25
N ASP A 75 13.31 -7.75 -6.64
CA ASP A 75 13.92 -8.80 -5.84
C ASP A 75 15.17 -8.28 -5.10
N VAL A 76 15.81 -7.22 -5.63
CA VAL A 76 17.02 -6.61 -5.08
C VAL A 76 17.09 -5.11 -5.39
N LEU A 77 17.75 -4.34 -4.53
CA LEU A 77 18.02 -2.90 -4.73
C LEU A 77 19.51 -2.67 -5.03
N CYS A 78 19.82 -1.66 -5.84
CA CYS A 78 21.18 -1.18 -6.02
C CYS A 78 21.22 0.35 -6.02
N GLY A 79 21.90 0.94 -5.03
CA GLY A 79 22.18 2.37 -5.02
C GLY A 79 23.33 2.74 -5.97
N VAL A 80 23.18 3.84 -6.72
CA VAL A 80 24.27 4.39 -7.53
C VAL A 80 25.38 4.95 -6.60
N PRO A 81 26.66 4.59 -6.80
CA PRO A 81 27.74 5.03 -5.92
C PRO A 81 28.05 6.54 -6.02
N TYR A 82 28.22 7.28 -4.92
CA TYR A 82 28.19 6.85 -3.51
C TYR A 82 26.97 7.39 -2.74
N THR A 83 26.41 8.51 -3.19
CA THR A 83 25.40 9.27 -2.44
C THR A 83 24.08 8.52 -2.29
N ALA A 84 23.70 7.70 -3.27
CA ALA A 84 22.46 6.93 -3.21
C ALA A 84 22.59 5.64 -2.36
N LEU A 85 23.79 5.19 -1.98
CA LEU A 85 23.96 3.96 -1.19
C LEU A 85 23.33 4.04 0.21
N PRO A 86 23.51 5.13 1.00
CA PRO A 86 22.80 5.30 2.27
C PRO A 86 21.28 5.32 2.10
N ILE A 87 20.77 5.95 1.02
CA ILE A 87 19.35 6.01 0.75
C ILE A 87 18.80 4.62 0.43
N ALA A 88 19.47 3.90 -0.49
CA ALA A 88 19.14 2.52 -0.85
C ALA A 88 19.19 1.57 0.35
N THR A 89 20.13 1.79 1.28
CA THR A 89 20.23 1.02 2.53
C THR A 89 18.97 1.21 3.40
N ILE A 90 18.52 2.45 3.59
CA ILE A 90 17.29 2.70 4.36
C ILE A 90 16.04 2.16 3.64
N MET A 91 15.97 2.32 2.32
CA MET A 91 14.87 1.75 1.53
C MET A 91 14.82 0.22 1.63
N SER A 92 15.96 -0.45 1.52
CA SER A 92 16.12 -1.90 1.71
C SER A 92 15.61 -2.34 3.08
N GLN A 93 15.97 -1.62 4.15
CA GLN A 93 15.48 -1.89 5.50
C GLN A 93 13.95 -1.73 5.63
N ILE A 94 13.39 -0.65 5.07
CA ILE A 94 11.95 -0.40 5.12
C ILE A 94 11.20 -1.48 4.35
N LEU A 95 11.65 -1.83 3.14
CA LEU A 95 10.97 -2.79 2.26
C LEU A 95 11.25 -4.25 2.62
N ALA A 96 12.30 -4.52 3.40
CA ALA A 96 12.86 -5.85 3.63
C ALA A 96 13.26 -6.58 2.32
N ILE A 97 13.73 -5.82 1.33
CA ILE A 97 14.29 -6.35 0.07
C ILE A 97 15.81 -6.24 0.16
N PRO A 98 16.59 -7.29 -0.18
CA PRO A 98 18.05 -7.24 -0.10
C PRO A 98 18.63 -6.17 -1.03
N MET A 99 19.83 -5.70 -0.70
CA MET A 99 20.56 -4.73 -1.51
C MET A 99 21.88 -5.33 -2.01
N VAL A 100 22.26 -5.01 -3.25
CA VAL A 100 23.61 -5.18 -3.79
C VAL A 100 24.28 -3.82 -3.93
N MET A 101 25.60 -3.82 -3.93
CA MET A 101 26.40 -2.60 -4.06
C MET A 101 27.29 -2.67 -5.30
N ARG A 102 27.06 -1.77 -6.26
CA ARG A 102 28.04 -1.52 -7.33
C ARG A 102 29.28 -0.86 -6.73
N ARG A 103 30.45 -1.35 -7.11
CA ARG A 103 31.72 -0.69 -6.79
C ARG A 103 32.04 0.32 -7.89
N LYS A 104 32.38 1.55 -7.47
CA LYS A 104 32.82 2.59 -8.43
C LYS A 104 34.19 2.28 -9.03
N GLU A 105 35.05 1.66 -8.24
CA GLU A 105 36.40 1.25 -8.61
C GLU A 105 36.56 -0.25 -8.35
N VAL A 106 36.86 -1.02 -9.42
CA VAL A 106 37.24 -2.43 -9.31
C VAL A 106 38.73 -2.47 -8.98
N LYS A 107 39.08 -3.04 -7.83
CA LYS A 107 40.49 -3.19 -7.43
C LYS A 107 41.18 -4.26 -8.29
N ASP A 108 42.46 -4.07 -8.58
CA ASP A 108 43.29 -5.02 -9.34
C ASP A 108 43.53 -6.36 -8.61
N TYR A 109 43.22 -6.42 -7.31
CA TYR A 109 43.40 -7.57 -6.43
C TYR A 109 42.08 -8.00 -5.74
N GLY A 110 41.96 -9.28 -5.39
CA GLY A 110 40.75 -9.87 -4.78
C GLY A 110 39.79 -10.49 -5.79
N THR A 111 38.50 -10.59 -5.45
CA THR A 111 37.46 -11.28 -6.26
C THR A 111 37.10 -10.57 -7.57
N LYS A 112 37.61 -9.34 -7.80
CA LYS A 112 37.36 -8.48 -8.98
C LYS A 112 35.88 -8.27 -9.32
N LYS A 113 34.97 -8.50 -8.38
CA LYS A 113 33.52 -8.34 -8.58
C LYS A 113 33.16 -6.86 -8.69
N ALA A 114 32.41 -6.51 -9.73
CA ALA A 114 31.84 -5.17 -9.89
C ALA A 114 30.63 -4.94 -8.96
N ILE A 115 29.92 -6.02 -8.60
CA ILE A 115 28.74 -6.02 -7.73
C ILE A 115 29.02 -6.86 -6.48
N GLU A 116 28.84 -6.27 -5.30
CA GLU A 116 28.92 -6.93 -3.99
C GLU A 116 27.51 -7.25 -3.46
N GLY A 117 27.39 -8.34 -2.71
CA GLY A 117 26.11 -8.80 -2.15
C GLY A 117 25.68 -10.17 -2.70
N ALA A 118 24.57 -10.68 -2.17
CA ALA A 118 23.98 -11.95 -2.60
C ALA A 118 22.76 -11.68 -3.48
N PHE A 119 22.69 -12.36 -4.63
CA PHE A 119 21.60 -12.23 -5.59
C PHE A 119 21.49 -13.50 -6.43
N SER A 120 20.34 -13.66 -7.08
CA SER A 120 20.09 -14.74 -8.03
C SER A 120 20.12 -14.19 -9.47
N PRO A 121 20.71 -14.91 -10.44
CA PRO A 121 20.55 -14.57 -11.86
C PRO A 121 19.08 -14.42 -12.25
N GLY A 122 18.76 -13.43 -13.06
CA GLY A 122 17.41 -13.07 -13.49
C GLY A 122 16.61 -12.23 -12.48
N ALA A 123 17.15 -11.95 -11.30
CA ALA A 123 16.46 -11.13 -10.28
C ALA A 123 16.26 -9.69 -10.77
N ARG A 124 15.06 -9.14 -10.57
CA ARG A 124 14.71 -7.77 -10.95
C ARG A 124 15.30 -6.78 -9.96
N CYS A 125 16.06 -5.82 -10.47
CA CYS A 125 16.80 -4.87 -9.67
C CYS A 125 16.20 -3.46 -9.79
N LEU A 126 15.87 -2.85 -8.65
CA LEU A 126 15.57 -1.42 -8.59
C LEU A 126 16.87 -0.63 -8.47
N VAL A 127 17.09 0.33 -9.37
CA VAL A 127 18.22 1.27 -9.26
C VAL A 127 17.77 2.49 -8.45
N VAL A 128 18.52 2.85 -7.42
CA VAL A 128 18.24 4.00 -6.54
C VAL A 128 19.29 5.07 -6.83
N GLU A 129 18.84 6.28 -7.16
CA GLU A 129 19.69 7.43 -7.48
C GLU A 129 19.31 8.65 -6.64
N ASP A 130 20.26 9.54 -6.34
CA ASP A 130 19.97 10.77 -5.59
C ASP A 130 19.56 11.93 -6.52
N LEU A 131 20.22 12.06 -7.67
CA LEU A 131 20.02 13.15 -8.60
C LEU A 131 20.22 12.69 -10.05
N VAL A 132 19.22 12.90 -10.93
CA VAL A 132 19.33 12.61 -12.36
C VAL A 132 19.57 13.91 -13.13
N THR A 133 20.55 13.89 -14.05
CA THR A 133 20.80 14.97 -15.03
C THR A 133 20.66 14.44 -16.45
N SER A 134 21.62 13.61 -16.90
CA SER A 134 21.58 12.92 -18.20
C SER A 134 21.26 11.43 -18.08
N GLY A 135 21.16 10.89 -16.86
CA GLY A 135 21.01 9.45 -16.61
C GLY A 135 22.29 8.61 -16.74
N ALA A 136 23.45 9.20 -17.09
CA ALA A 136 24.68 8.44 -17.36
C ALA A 136 25.12 7.52 -16.19
N SER A 137 25.15 8.02 -14.95
CA SER A 137 25.53 7.23 -13.77
C SER A 137 24.60 6.03 -13.51
N VAL A 138 23.31 6.22 -13.81
CA VAL A 138 22.29 5.18 -13.71
C VAL A 138 22.52 4.13 -14.79
N LEU A 139 22.78 4.53 -16.04
CA LEU A 139 23.06 3.60 -17.15
C LEU A 139 24.32 2.78 -16.90
N GLU A 140 25.40 3.40 -16.46
CA GLU A 140 26.62 2.65 -16.08
C GLU A 140 26.34 1.63 -14.96
N THR A 141 25.42 1.96 -14.06
CA THR A 141 25.01 1.04 -12.97
C THR A 141 24.15 -0.09 -13.51
N ALA A 142 23.18 0.20 -14.36
CA ALA A 142 22.33 -0.78 -15.03
C ALA A 142 23.15 -1.74 -15.91
N ASP A 143 24.13 -1.24 -16.65
CA ASP A 143 25.03 -2.05 -17.48
C ASP A 143 25.87 -3.01 -16.61
N ALA A 144 26.40 -2.54 -15.47
CA ALA A 144 27.15 -3.37 -14.53
C ALA A 144 26.30 -4.45 -13.85
N LEU A 145 25.02 -4.14 -13.57
CA LEU A 145 24.04 -5.10 -13.04
C LEU A 145 23.68 -6.15 -14.09
N SER A 146 23.41 -5.72 -15.32
CA SER A 146 23.07 -6.61 -16.44
C SER A 146 24.21 -7.58 -16.77
N ALA A 147 25.47 -7.15 -16.61
CA ALA A 147 26.65 -7.99 -16.81
C ALA A 147 26.77 -9.16 -15.80
N VAL A 148 25.99 -9.16 -14.73
CA VAL A 148 25.90 -10.25 -13.74
C VAL A 148 24.50 -10.89 -13.70
N ASP A 149 23.76 -10.79 -14.81
CA ASP A 149 22.40 -11.33 -15.00
C ASP A 149 21.32 -10.73 -14.08
N LEU A 150 21.55 -9.57 -13.48
CA LEU A 150 20.47 -8.81 -12.84
C LEU A 150 19.67 -8.04 -13.89
N VAL A 151 18.37 -7.87 -13.66
CA VAL A 151 17.45 -7.24 -14.62
C VAL A 151 17.01 -5.88 -14.09
N PRO A 152 17.73 -4.78 -14.39
CA PRO A 152 17.29 -3.44 -14.04
C PRO A 152 16.12 -3.02 -14.93
N THR A 153 14.98 -2.66 -14.34
CA THR A 153 13.76 -2.22 -15.08
C THR A 153 13.34 -0.80 -14.71
N ASP A 154 13.58 -0.41 -13.47
CA ASP A 154 13.09 0.84 -12.90
C ASP A 154 14.20 1.56 -12.13
N VAL A 155 14.10 2.88 -12.12
CA VAL A 155 14.99 3.81 -11.45
C VAL A 155 14.13 4.70 -10.56
N VAL A 156 14.48 4.83 -9.29
CA VAL A 156 13.86 5.82 -8.40
C VAL A 156 14.88 6.88 -8.02
N VAL A 157 14.50 8.15 -8.16
CA VAL A 157 15.37 9.30 -7.92
C VAL A 157 14.71 10.32 -7.00
N LEU A 158 15.49 10.94 -6.11
CA LEU A 158 14.98 12.06 -5.31
C LEU A 158 14.73 13.29 -6.19
N ILE A 159 15.72 13.74 -6.96
CA ILE A 159 15.61 14.96 -7.78
C ILE A 159 15.87 14.64 -9.24
N ASP A 160 14.93 14.99 -10.11
CA ASP A 160 15.19 15.12 -11.55
C ASP A 160 15.54 16.58 -11.88
N ARG A 161 16.68 16.80 -12.55
CA ARG A 161 17.10 18.14 -13.01
C ARG A 161 16.40 18.61 -14.27
N GLU A 162 15.61 17.77 -14.93
CA GLU A 162 14.90 18.11 -16.18
C GLU A 162 15.89 18.52 -17.29
N GLN A 163 16.99 17.76 -17.42
CA GLN A 163 18.07 18.00 -18.41
C GLN A 163 18.20 16.85 -19.43
N GLY A 164 17.14 16.07 -19.65
CA GLY A 164 17.09 14.97 -20.65
C GLY A 164 17.34 13.57 -20.08
N GLY A 165 17.38 13.43 -18.75
CA GLY A 165 17.66 12.14 -18.10
C GLY A 165 16.53 11.12 -18.24
N GLU A 166 15.28 11.55 -18.13
CA GLU A 166 14.11 10.68 -18.25
C GLU A 166 14.05 10.01 -19.63
N GLU A 167 14.16 10.79 -20.70
CA GLU A 167 14.08 10.30 -22.08
C GLU A 167 15.24 9.36 -22.40
N HIS A 168 16.44 9.67 -21.90
CA HIS A 168 17.62 8.84 -22.13
C HIS A 168 17.53 7.48 -21.41
N LEU A 169 16.98 7.46 -20.19
CA LEU A 169 16.71 6.21 -19.47
C LEU A 169 15.61 5.39 -20.15
N ALA A 170 14.53 6.05 -20.59
CA ALA A 170 13.44 5.40 -21.31
C ALA A 170 13.90 4.75 -22.62
N ALA A 171 14.79 5.41 -23.37
CA ALA A 171 15.39 4.85 -24.60
C ALA A 171 16.21 3.57 -24.36
N ARG A 172 16.63 3.31 -23.11
CA ARG A 172 17.32 2.09 -22.68
C ARG A 172 16.40 1.10 -21.95
N GLY A 173 15.09 1.35 -21.96
CA GLY A 173 14.09 0.49 -21.32
C GLY A 173 13.98 0.64 -19.81
N LEU A 174 14.53 1.72 -19.24
CA LEU A 174 14.47 2.00 -17.81
C LEU A 174 13.38 3.04 -17.52
N LYS A 175 12.45 2.71 -16.63
CA LYS A 175 11.40 3.64 -16.19
C LYS A 175 11.88 4.49 -15.01
N LEU A 176 11.78 5.81 -15.12
CA LEU A 176 12.17 6.75 -14.06
C LEU A 176 10.98 7.10 -13.15
N HIS A 177 11.20 7.06 -11.83
CA HIS A 177 10.26 7.49 -10.80
C HIS A 177 10.92 8.60 -9.96
N SER A 178 10.57 9.87 -10.22
CA SER A 178 11.16 11.01 -9.51
C SER A 178 10.28 11.50 -8.36
N VAL A 179 10.86 11.79 -7.19
CA VAL A 179 10.13 12.43 -6.08
C VAL A 179 9.78 13.88 -6.42
N VAL A 180 10.74 14.63 -6.96
CA VAL A 180 10.55 16.04 -7.30
C VAL A 180 11.36 16.47 -8.52
N ALA A 181 10.73 17.19 -9.43
CA ALA A 181 11.39 17.90 -10.51
C ALA A 181 12.03 19.19 -10.01
N LEU A 182 13.18 19.59 -10.57
CA LEU A 182 13.91 20.79 -10.14
C LEU A 182 13.04 22.05 -10.25
N SER A 183 12.25 22.20 -11.31
CA SER A 183 11.27 23.27 -11.48
C SER A 183 10.34 23.41 -10.28
N LYS A 184 9.74 22.30 -9.83
CA LYS A 184 8.86 22.25 -8.65
C LYS A 184 9.59 22.59 -7.36
N MET A 185 10.82 22.11 -7.20
CA MET A 185 11.65 22.45 -6.04
C MET A 185 11.91 23.96 -5.95
N LEU A 186 12.20 24.62 -7.07
CA LEU A 186 12.38 26.08 -7.11
C LEU A 186 11.10 26.82 -6.70
N ASP A 187 9.94 26.39 -7.19
CA ASP A 187 8.64 27.00 -6.86
C ASP A 187 8.37 26.95 -5.35
N VAL A 188 8.62 25.79 -4.72
CA VAL A 188 8.44 25.62 -3.27
C VAL A 188 9.39 26.51 -2.49
N LEU A 189 10.66 26.58 -2.88
CA LEU A 189 11.64 27.43 -2.18
C LEU A 189 11.31 28.92 -2.31
N VAL A 190 10.76 29.36 -3.44
CA VAL A 190 10.24 30.73 -3.61
C VAL A 190 9.02 30.97 -2.71
N ALA A 191 8.05 30.05 -2.71
CA ALA A 191 6.84 30.17 -1.90
C ALA A 191 7.14 30.24 -0.38
N HIS A 192 8.20 29.57 0.07
CA HIS A 192 8.66 29.59 1.46
C HIS A 192 9.69 30.70 1.78
N GLY A 193 9.97 31.61 0.84
CA GLY A 193 10.89 32.73 1.05
C GLY A 193 12.36 32.32 1.21
N LYS A 194 12.73 31.10 0.77
CA LYS A 194 14.10 30.57 0.81
C LYS A 194 14.89 30.89 -0.47
N LEU A 195 14.21 31.29 -1.54
CA LEU A 195 14.79 31.64 -2.83
C LEU A 195 14.07 32.86 -3.43
N THR A 196 14.81 33.76 -4.09
CA THR A 196 14.19 34.88 -4.83
C THR A 196 13.68 34.43 -6.19
N ALA A 197 12.63 35.08 -6.70
CA ALA A 197 12.07 34.78 -8.02
C ALA A 197 13.13 34.92 -9.14
N ASP A 198 13.96 35.95 -9.08
CA ASP A 198 15.04 36.19 -10.05
C ASP A 198 16.08 35.07 -10.03
N CYS A 199 16.46 34.58 -8.84
CA CYS A 199 17.39 33.49 -8.71
C CYS A 199 16.79 32.19 -9.27
N ALA A 200 15.53 31.89 -8.95
CA ALA A 200 14.82 30.75 -9.51
C ALA A 200 14.77 30.80 -11.05
N GLU A 201 14.49 31.97 -11.63
CA GLU A 201 14.45 32.12 -13.08
C GLU A 201 15.83 31.93 -13.73
N SER A 202 16.90 32.42 -13.08
CA SER A 202 18.27 32.16 -13.56
C SER A 202 18.60 30.66 -13.62
N VAL A 203 18.08 29.86 -12.67
CA VAL A 203 18.24 28.40 -12.66
C VAL A 203 17.42 27.77 -13.79
N ARG A 204 16.18 28.21 -14.04
CA ARG A 204 15.36 27.70 -15.15
C ARG A 204 16.00 27.98 -16.51
N VAL A 205 16.51 29.20 -16.72
CA VAL A 205 17.28 29.56 -17.92
C VAL A 205 18.49 28.65 -18.07
N PHE A 206 19.26 28.45 -17.00
CA PHE A 206 20.41 27.56 -17.02
C PHE A 206 20.05 26.12 -17.43
N VAL A 207 19.00 25.54 -16.84
CA VAL A 207 18.54 24.18 -17.17
C VAL A 207 18.14 24.07 -18.64
N ARG A 208 17.38 25.05 -19.16
CA ARG A 208 16.97 25.11 -20.57
C ARG A 208 18.16 25.23 -21.53
N ASP A 209 19.15 26.04 -21.20
CA ASP A 209 20.32 26.28 -22.06
C ASP A 209 21.35 25.13 -22.01
N ASN A 210 21.29 24.29 -20.97
CA ASN A 210 22.23 23.21 -20.71
C ASN A 210 21.58 21.82 -20.76
N GLN A 211 20.65 21.61 -21.70
CA GLN A 211 20.08 20.29 -21.96
C GLN A 211 21.17 19.30 -22.39
N THR A 212 21.10 18.07 -21.89
CA THR A 212 22.10 17.05 -22.24
C THR A 212 21.73 16.41 -23.57
N ASN A 213 22.11 17.08 -24.67
CA ASN A 213 21.94 16.52 -26.01
C ASN A 213 22.83 15.28 -26.17
N ALA A 214 22.24 14.10 -26.39
CA ALA A 214 22.95 12.95 -26.94
C ALA A 214 22.05 12.22 -27.97
N PRO A 215 22.62 11.73 -29.09
CA PRO A 215 21.85 11.08 -30.14
C PRO A 215 21.27 9.75 -29.65
N PRO A 216 20.13 9.28 -30.20
CA PRO A 216 19.64 7.95 -29.90
C PRO A 216 20.72 6.93 -30.26
N GLY A 217 21.17 6.16 -29.27
CA GLY A 217 22.07 5.03 -29.51
C GLY A 217 21.41 3.99 -30.42
N PRO A 218 22.19 3.08 -31.04
CA PRO A 218 21.63 2.00 -31.84
C PRO A 218 20.66 1.17 -30.98
N PRO A 219 19.54 0.69 -31.56
CA PRO A 219 18.54 -0.07 -30.82
C PRO A 219 19.19 -1.33 -30.22
N PRO A 220 18.73 -1.76 -29.03
CA PRO A 220 19.27 -2.95 -28.38
C PRO A 220 19.04 -4.21 -29.24
N PRO A 221 19.88 -5.25 -29.10
CA PRO A 221 19.64 -6.52 -29.74
C PRO A 221 18.29 -7.09 -29.27
N PRO A 222 17.54 -7.78 -30.15
CA PRO A 222 16.23 -8.31 -29.79
C PRO A 222 16.36 -9.30 -28.63
N PRO A 223 15.41 -9.31 -27.67
CA PRO A 223 15.39 -10.28 -26.60
C PRO A 223 15.29 -11.72 -27.17
N PRO A 224 15.79 -12.73 -26.44
CA PRO A 224 15.62 -14.12 -26.85
C PRO A 224 14.12 -14.43 -27.03
N PRO A 225 13.74 -15.27 -28.02
CA PRO A 225 12.34 -15.48 -28.37
C PRO A 225 11.58 -16.08 -27.18
N ALA A 226 10.59 -15.34 -26.68
CA ALA A 226 9.60 -15.86 -25.74
C ALA A 226 8.68 -16.87 -26.47
N PRO A 227 8.18 -17.90 -25.79
CA PRO A 227 7.21 -18.84 -26.36
C PRO A 227 5.94 -18.11 -26.82
N SER A 228 5.44 -18.49 -28.00
CA SER A 228 4.36 -17.81 -28.72
C SER A 228 3.07 -17.68 -27.90
N PRO A 229 2.45 -16.48 -27.78
CA PRO A 229 1.09 -16.33 -27.28
C PRO A 229 0.04 -16.44 -28.40
N LEU A 230 -1.11 -17.02 -28.05
CA LEU A 230 -2.36 -17.02 -28.83
C LEU A 230 -2.88 -15.58 -29.09
N PRO A 231 -3.64 -15.34 -30.16
CA PRO A 231 -4.00 -13.99 -30.57
C PRO A 231 -5.11 -13.41 -29.68
N SER A 232 -4.91 -12.19 -29.14
CA SER A 232 -5.96 -11.38 -28.51
C SER A 232 -6.11 -10.04 -29.24
N THR A 233 -7.36 -9.72 -29.59
CA THR A 233 -7.80 -8.51 -30.27
C THR A 233 -8.32 -7.50 -29.25
N LEU A 234 -7.59 -6.42 -28.93
CA LEU A 234 -8.14 -5.26 -28.23
C LEU A 234 -7.48 -3.94 -28.73
N PRO A 235 -8.23 -2.82 -28.77
CA PRO A 235 -7.84 -1.54 -29.40
C PRO A 235 -6.94 -0.66 -28.49
N PRO A 236 -6.31 0.40 -29.03
CA PRO A 236 -5.24 1.14 -28.34
C PRO A 236 -5.77 2.09 -27.23
N ALA A 237 -4.94 2.30 -26.21
CA ALA A 237 -5.19 3.18 -25.07
C ALA A 237 -4.92 4.68 -25.39
N PRO A 238 -5.58 5.63 -24.70
CA PRO A 238 -5.42 7.06 -24.96
C PRO A 238 -4.23 7.70 -24.21
N THR A 239 -3.81 8.87 -24.71
CA THR A 239 -2.56 9.63 -24.47
C THR A 239 -2.40 10.30 -23.09
N GLU A 240 -1.14 10.38 -22.65
CA GLU A 240 -0.59 10.70 -21.31
C GLU A 240 -0.74 12.13 -20.74
N ALA A 241 -1.48 13.05 -21.37
CA ALA A 241 -1.53 14.43 -20.91
C ALA A 241 -2.72 14.72 -19.95
N ALA A 242 -2.70 14.17 -18.72
CA ALA A 242 -3.65 14.60 -17.66
C ALA A 242 -3.30 14.23 -16.19
N VAL A 243 -2.18 13.56 -15.87
CA VAL A 243 -2.02 12.90 -14.56
C VAL A 243 -1.07 13.65 -13.63
N ALA A 244 -1.39 14.91 -13.34
CA ALA A 244 -0.86 15.58 -12.15
C ALA A 244 -2.04 15.84 -11.20
N ASN A 245 -2.06 15.12 -10.08
CA ASN A 245 -2.92 15.35 -8.90
C ASN A 245 -4.32 14.70 -8.85
N GLN A 246 -4.57 13.56 -9.49
CA GLN A 246 -5.79 12.78 -9.24
C GLN A 246 -5.59 11.75 -8.11
N LYS A 247 -6.24 11.97 -6.95
CA LYS A 247 -6.52 10.89 -5.99
C LYS A 247 -7.17 9.75 -6.78
N ARG A 248 -6.60 8.54 -6.71
CA ARG A 248 -7.11 7.37 -7.43
C ARG A 248 -8.61 7.24 -7.16
N GLN A 249 -9.41 7.30 -8.22
CA GLN A 249 -10.85 7.14 -8.12
C GLN A 249 -11.14 5.73 -7.62
N ARG A 250 -11.89 5.61 -6.52
CA ARG A 250 -12.28 4.32 -5.96
C ARG A 250 -13.01 3.52 -7.05
N ARG A 251 -12.62 2.25 -7.27
CA ARG A 251 -13.36 1.34 -8.14
C ARG A 251 -14.64 0.87 -7.47
N SER A 252 -15.67 0.61 -8.28
CA SER A 252 -16.92 0.08 -7.76
C SER A 252 -16.72 -1.29 -7.12
N TYR A 253 -17.55 -1.66 -6.15
CA TYR A 253 -17.52 -3.01 -5.57
C TYR A 253 -17.68 -4.10 -6.64
N GLY A 254 -18.50 -3.86 -7.67
CA GLY A 254 -18.65 -4.79 -8.79
C GLY A 254 -17.36 -5.00 -9.58
N ASP A 255 -16.63 -3.93 -9.89
CA ASP A 255 -15.34 -4.03 -10.61
C ASP A 255 -14.27 -4.72 -9.76
N ARG A 256 -14.29 -4.47 -8.44
CA ARG A 256 -13.36 -5.09 -7.49
C ARG A 256 -13.60 -6.58 -7.30
N ALA A 257 -14.84 -7.04 -7.48
CA ALA A 257 -15.16 -8.48 -7.45
C ALA A 257 -14.33 -9.27 -8.46
N VAL A 258 -13.98 -8.67 -9.60
CA VAL A 258 -13.16 -9.31 -10.66
C VAL A 258 -11.70 -9.48 -10.22
N CYS A 259 -11.23 -8.64 -9.29
CA CYS A 259 -9.86 -8.71 -8.77
C CYS A 259 -9.68 -9.77 -7.66
N ALA A 260 -10.77 -10.23 -7.04
CA ALA A 260 -10.71 -11.18 -5.93
C ALA A 260 -10.44 -12.61 -6.43
N GLN A 261 -9.41 -13.26 -5.85
CA GLN A 261 -9.08 -14.66 -6.17
C GLN A 261 -9.84 -15.66 -5.30
N ASN A 262 -10.12 -15.29 -4.05
CA ASN A 262 -10.89 -16.13 -3.12
C ASN A 262 -12.40 -16.04 -3.42
N PRO A 263 -13.13 -17.18 -3.44
CA PRO A 263 -14.55 -17.20 -3.77
C PRO A 263 -15.42 -16.46 -2.75
N THR A 264 -15.12 -16.53 -1.45
CA THR A 264 -15.83 -15.77 -0.42
C THR A 264 -15.56 -14.28 -0.55
N GLY A 265 -14.31 -13.89 -0.82
CA GLY A 265 -13.95 -12.49 -1.09
C GLY A 265 -14.72 -11.93 -2.29
N LYS A 266 -14.80 -12.69 -3.39
CA LYS A 266 -15.60 -12.33 -4.57
C LYS A 266 -17.09 -12.22 -4.25
N ARG A 267 -17.66 -13.20 -3.53
CA ARG A 267 -19.07 -13.20 -3.11
C ARG A 267 -19.39 -11.96 -2.28
N LEU A 268 -18.50 -11.54 -1.37
CA LEU A 268 -18.68 -10.34 -0.56
C LEU A 268 -18.80 -9.09 -1.42
N TRP A 269 -17.89 -8.89 -2.39
CA TRP A 269 -17.94 -7.75 -3.31
C TRP A 269 -19.24 -7.69 -4.10
N GLU A 270 -19.65 -8.81 -4.68
CA GLU A 270 -20.88 -8.91 -5.46
C GLU A 270 -22.12 -8.67 -4.59
N LEU A 271 -22.14 -9.22 -3.38
CA LEU A 271 -23.22 -9.05 -2.41
C LEU A 271 -23.39 -7.59 -2.01
N MET A 272 -22.29 -6.91 -1.66
CA MET A 272 -22.33 -5.47 -1.32
C MET A 272 -22.88 -4.63 -2.48
N ALA A 273 -22.45 -4.93 -3.71
CA ALA A 273 -22.94 -4.26 -4.91
C ALA A 273 -24.44 -4.50 -5.15
N ARG A 274 -24.91 -5.76 -5.04
CA ARG A 274 -26.31 -6.13 -5.26
C ARG A 274 -27.24 -5.56 -4.19
N LYS A 275 -26.91 -5.74 -2.90
CA LYS A 275 -27.75 -5.30 -1.77
C LYS A 275 -27.61 -3.82 -1.45
N LYS A 276 -26.64 -3.12 -2.06
CA LYS A 276 -26.30 -1.74 -1.72
C LYS A 276 -26.09 -1.56 -0.22
N THR A 277 -25.21 -2.38 0.32
CA THR A 277 -24.82 -2.36 1.73
C THR A 277 -23.35 -2.65 1.87
N ASN A 278 -22.68 -1.87 2.71
CA ASN A 278 -21.32 -2.07 3.18
C ASN A 278 -21.28 -2.04 4.71
N LEU A 279 -22.38 -2.48 5.33
CA LEU A 279 -22.55 -2.57 6.77
C LEU A 279 -22.27 -4.00 7.24
N CYS A 280 -21.34 -4.12 8.17
CA CYS A 280 -21.13 -5.30 9.00
C CYS A 280 -21.64 -5.01 10.42
N VAL A 281 -22.43 -5.92 10.99
CA VAL A 281 -22.91 -5.77 12.38
C VAL A 281 -22.20 -6.72 13.31
N ALA A 282 -21.62 -6.17 14.38
CA ALA A 282 -21.04 -6.91 15.49
C ALA A 282 -22.15 -7.31 16.48
N ALA A 283 -22.59 -8.57 16.39
CA ALA A 283 -23.67 -9.14 17.18
C ALA A 283 -23.18 -9.63 18.54
N ASP A 284 -22.62 -8.71 19.34
CA ASP A 284 -22.07 -9.01 20.67
C ASP A 284 -23.21 -9.07 21.72
N VAL A 285 -24.03 -10.12 21.64
CA VAL A 285 -25.13 -10.46 22.57
C VAL A 285 -24.79 -11.72 23.37
N ALA A 286 -25.52 -11.99 24.45
CA ALA A 286 -25.17 -13.07 25.40
C ALA A 286 -25.77 -14.44 25.05
N SER A 287 -26.91 -14.50 24.33
CA SER A 287 -27.61 -15.76 24.05
C SER A 287 -27.79 -16.04 22.56
N CYS A 288 -27.86 -17.31 22.22
CA CYS A 288 -28.15 -17.79 20.85
C CYS A 288 -29.49 -17.25 20.35
N ALA A 289 -30.51 -17.21 21.22
CA ALA A 289 -31.85 -16.73 20.87
C ALA A 289 -31.85 -15.23 20.50
N ASP A 290 -31.13 -14.41 21.28
CA ASP A 290 -31.00 -12.98 21.00
C ASP A 290 -30.24 -12.75 19.69
N LEU A 291 -29.20 -13.55 19.42
CA LEU A 291 -28.41 -13.43 18.20
C LEU A 291 -29.23 -13.78 16.96
N LEU A 292 -29.99 -14.88 17.00
CA LEU A 292 -30.89 -15.26 15.91
C LEU A 292 -31.98 -14.21 15.67
N THR A 293 -32.58 -13.68 16.75
CA THR A 293 -33.60 -12.63 16.66
C THR A 293 -33.03 -11.36 16.03
N LEU A 294 -31.84 -10.94 16.47
CA LEU A 294 -31.13 -9.80 15.90
C LEU A 294 -30.80 -10.04 14.42
N ALA A 295 -30.26 -11.21 14.07
CA ALA A 295 -29.88 -11.57 12.71
C ALA A 295 -31.06 -11.56 11.74
N GLU A 296 -32.23 -12.06 12.17
CA GLU A 296 -33.47 -12.00 11.38
C GLU A 296 -33.92 -10.55 11.16
N ALA A 297 -33.83 -9.70 12.19
CA ALA A 297 -34.26 -8.30 12.13
C ALA A 297 -33.37 -7.44 11.22
N ILE A 298 -32.04 -7.64 11.26
CA ILE A 298 -31.08 -6.79 10.53
C ILE A 298 -30.60 -7.39 9.21
N GLY A 299 -30.84 -8.69 8.96
CA GLY A 299 -30.36 -9.44 7.79
C GLY A 299 -30.53 -8.71 6.45
N PRO A 300 -31.70 -8.10 6.16
CA PRO A 300 -31.90 -7.35 4.92
C PRO A 300 -30.93 -6.17 4.73
N GLU A 301 -30.42 -5.58 5.82
CA GLU A 301 -29.64 -4.35 5.81
C GLU A 301 -28.12 -4.57 5.80
N ILE A 302 -27.63 -5.79 6.04
CA ILE A 302 -26.20 -6.06 6.27
C ILE A 302 -25.54 -6.86 5.13
N CYS A 303 -24.22 -6.68 4.95
CA CYS A 303 -23.41 -7.56 4.10
C CYS A 303 -22.76 -8.68 4.89
N VAL A 304 -22.42 -8.42 6.16
CA VAL A 304 -21.73 -9.35 7.05
C VAL A 304 -22.32 -9.28 8.45
N LEU A 305 -22.54 -10.43 9.06
CA LEU A 305 -22.82 -10.56 10.49
C LEU A 305 -21.57 -11.06 11.19
N LYS A 306 -21.02 -10.27 12.08
CA LYS A 306 -19.84 -10.61 12.88
C LYS A 306 -20.24 -11.16 14.23
N THR A 307 -19.72 -12.33 14.59
CA THR A 307 -20.02 -13.05 15.84
C THR A 307 -18.80 -13.16 16.75
N HIS A 308 -19.06 -13.40 18.03
CA HIS A 308 -18.11 -13.93 19.02
C HIS A 308 -18.81 -15.11 19.72
N VAL A 309 -18.80 -16.29 19.11
CA VAL A 309 -19.55 -17.45 19.64
C VAL A 309 -19.01 -17.96 20.96
N ASP A 310 -17.77 -17.60 21.29
CA ASP A 310 -17.13 -17.88 22.58
C ASP A 310 -17.64 -16.97 23.72
N ALA A 311 -18.41 -15.93 23.40
CA ALA A 311 -19.10 -15.08 24.37
C ALA A 311 -20.59 -15.46 24.57
N LEU A 312 -21.09 -16.49 23.88
CA LEU A 312 -22.46 -16.98 24.05
C LEU A 312 -22.53 -17.96 25.22
N ASP A 313 -23.48 -17.74 26.13
CA ASP A 313 -23.67 -18.58 27.32
C ASP A 313 -24.22 -19.97 26.99
N ASP A 314 -24.88 -20.12 25.84
CA ASP A 314 -25.71 -21.27 25.48
C ASP A 314 -25.43 -21.82 24.06
N PHE A 315 -24.19 -21.69 23.57
CA PHE A 315 -23.81 -22.14 22.21
C PHE A 315 -24.21 -23.60 21.92
N THR A 316 -24.85 -23.82 20.77
CA THR A 316 -25.16 -25.16 20.24
C THR A 316 -24.91 -25.24 18.74
N HIS A 317 -24.73 -26.46 18.20
CA HIS A 317 -24.66 -26.67 16.75
C HIS A 317 -25.99 -26.39 16.04
N ASP A 318 -27.13 -26.58 16.71
CA ASP A 318 -28.45 -26.23 16.16
C ASP A 318 -28.59 -24.72 15.90
N PHE A 319 -28.05 -23.91 16.81
CA PHE A 319 -27.93 -22.47 16.61
C PHE A 319 -27.19 -22.11 15.32
N VAL A 320 -26.06 -22.79 15.06
CA VAL A 320 -25.26 -22.54 13.85
C VAL A 320 -26.05 -22.84 12.57
N LEU A 321 -26.82 -23.93 12.55
CA LEU A 321 -27.67 -24.30 11.42
C LEU A 321 -28.75 -23.23 11.16
N LYS A 322 -29.43 -22.79 12.23
CA LYS A 322 -30.43 -21.72 12.15
C LYS A 322 -29.83 -20.40 11.67
N LEU A 323 -28.67 -20.03 12.20
CA LEU A 323 -27.98 -18.82 11.77
C LEU A 323 -27.59 -18.88 10.29
N ARG A 324 -27.23 -20.07 9.79
CA ARG A 324 -26.95 -20.29 8.37
C ARG A 324 -28.18 -20.11 7.50
N GLU A 325 -29.31 -20.65 7.93
CA GLU A 325 -30.58 -20.49 7.22
C GLU A 325 -30.97 -19.01 7.10
N ILE A 326 -30.81 -18.23 8.18
CA ILE A 326 -31.08 -16.78 8.18
C ILE A 326 -30.14 -16.07 7.19
N ALA A 327 -28.86 -16.43 7.18
CA ALA A 327 -27.85 -15.84 6.32
C ALA A 327 -28.10 -16.10 4.83
N ASP A 328 -28.48 -17.34 4.49
CA ASP A 328 -28.81 -17.71 3.11
C ASP A 328 -30.11 -17.02 2.66
N ARG A 329 -31.11 -16.93 3.55
CA ARG A 329 -32.40 -16.27 3.26
C ARG A 329 -32.25 -14.77 3.02
N HIS A 330 -31.43 -14.10 3.83
CA HIS A 330 -31.23 -12.65 3.76
C HIS A 330 -30.00 -12.23 2.94
N ASP A 331 -29.26 -13.18 2.37
CA ASP A 331 -28.00 -12.99 1.63
C ASP A 331 -27.00 -12.10 2.40
N PHE A 332 -26.41 -12.63 3.46
CA PHE A 332 -25.24 -12.05 4.15
C PHE A 332 -24.21 -13.12 4.51
N LEU A 333 -22.95 -12.72 4.71
CA LEU A 333 -21.88 -13.64 5.16
C LEU A 333 -21.76 -13.63 6.68
N ILE A 334 -21.30 -14.74 7.27
CA ILE A 334 -20.95 -14.78 8.69
C ILE A 334 -19.45 -14.72 8.86
N PHE A 335 -19.04 -13.81 9.74
CA PHE A 335 -17.67 -13.59 10.14
C PHE A 335 -17.51 -13.92 11.63
N GLU A 336 -16.79 -14.99 11.94
CA GLU A 336 -16.42 -15.29 13.33
C GLU A 336 -15.13 -14.53 13.70
N ASP A 337 -15.26 -13.57 14.61
CA ASP A 337 -14.21 -12.62 15.02
C ASP A 337 -13.28 -13.19 16.10
N ARG A 338 -12.81 -14.41 15.86
CA ARG A 338 -12.05 -15.21 16.82
C ARG A 338 -10.66 -14.67 17.14
N LYS A 339 -10.08 -13.87 16.25
CA LYS A 339 -8.73 -13.30 16.32
C LYS A 339 -7.66 -14.35 16.65
N PHE A 340 -7.52 -15.35 15.79
CA PHE A 340 -6.48 -16.36 15.95
C PHE A 340 -5.09 -15.72 16.12
N ALA A 341 -4.30 -16.17 17.10
CA ALA A 341 -3.02 -15.56 17.46
C ALA A 341 -2.01 -16.58 18.00
N ASP A 342 -2.06 -17.81 17.50
CA ASP A 342 -1.18 -18.91 17.91
C ASP A 342 -0.39 -19.44 16.71
N ILE A 343 0.54 -20.37 16.95
CA ILE A 343 1.31 -21.03 15.89
C ILE A 343 0.40 -21.86 14.98
N GLY A 344 0.86 -22.08 13.74
CA GLY A 344 0.07 -22.71 12.67
C GLY A 344 -0.61 -24.02 13.06
N ASN A 345 0.09 -24.92 13.75
CA ASN A 345 -0.48 -26.22 14.14
C ASN A 345 -1.60 -26.10 15.19
N THR A 346 -1.47 -25.17 16.13
CA THR A 346 -2.49 -24.94 17.17
C THR A 346 -3.76 -24.36 16.56
N VAL A 347 -3.63 -23.37 15.68
CA VAL A 347 -4.80 -22.72 15.06
C VAL A 347 -5.57 -23.64 14.13
N VAL A 348 -4.94 -24.67 13.53
CA VAL A 348 -5.64 -25.72 12.77
C VAL A 348 -6.68 -26.41 13.64
N SER A 349 -6.28 -26.85 14.84
CA SER A 349 -7.16 -27.55 15.78
C SER A 349 -8.22 -26.63 16.36
N GLN A 350 -7.89 -25.37 16.64
CA GLN A 350 -8.86 -24.39 17.14
C GLN A 350 -9.91 -24.02 16.08
N TYR A 351 -9.52 -23.96 14.80
CA TYR A 351 -10.40 -23.57 13.71
C TYR A 351 -11.32 -24.69 13.22
N ALA A 352 -10.78 -25.91 13.09
CA ALA A 352 -11.53 -27.05 12.56
C ALA A 352 -12.12 -27.99 13.62
N GLY A 353 -11.60 -27.95 14.86
CA GLY A 353 -12.02 -28.82 15.94
C GLY A 353 -12.73 -28.07 17.06
N GLY A 354 -12.69 -28.67 18.25
CA GLY A 354 -13.29 -28.11 19.46
C GLY A 354 -14.82 -28.06 19.41
N LEU A 355 -15.39 -27.32 20.37
CA LEU A 355 -16.83 -27.15 20.50
C LEU A 355 -17.42 -26.35 19.33
N TYR A 356 -16.69 -25.35 18.83
CA TYR A 356 -17.24 -24.37 17.89
C TYR A 356 -17.12 -24.77 16.42
N LYS A 357 -16.11 -25.58 16.05
CA LYS A 357 -15.85 -26.03 14.67
C LYS A 357 -16.02 -24.91 13.63
N ILE A 358 -15.37 -23.78 13.88
CA ILE A 358 -15.63 -22.49 13.21
C ILE A 358 -15.60 -22.61 11.68
N VAL A 359 -14.66 -23.39 11.12
CA VAL A 359 -14.52 -23.60 9.67
C VAL A 359 -15.76 -24.20 8.99
N GLU A 360 -16.59 -24.96 9.72
CA GLU A 360 -17.77 -25.63 9.17
C GLU A 360 -18.87 -24.64 8.79
N TRP A 361 -18.91 -23.46 9.40
CA TRP A 361 -20.03 -22.52 9.24
C TRP A 361 -19.64 -21.06 9.02
N ALA A 362 -18.51 -20.59 9.53
CA ALA A 362 -18.10 -19.20 9.32
C ALA A 362 -17.53 -19.05 7.90
N ASP A 363 -18.10 -18.13 7.12
CA ASP A 363 -17.59 -17.79 5.79
C ASP A 363 -16.23 -17.10 5.89
N ILE A 364 -16.10 -16.23 6.90
CA ILE A 364 -14.93 -15.42 7.17
C ILE A 364 -14.45 -15.68 8.61
N THR A 365 -13.14 -15.68 8.82
CA THR A 365 -12.53 -15.50 10.14
C THR A 365 -11.36 -14.52 10.08
N ASN A 366 -10.68 -14.26 11.20
CA ASN A 366 -9.55 -13.35 11.24
C ASN A 366 -8.38 -13.84 12.10
N ALA A 367 -7.19 -13.32 11.80
CA ALA A 367 -5.96 -13.67 12.49
C ALA A 367 -5.03 -12.48 12.71
N HIS A 368 -4.39 -12.44 13.88
CA HIS A 368 -3.24 -11.60 14.13
C HIS A 368 -2.01 -12.12 13.38
N VAL A 369 -1.12 -11.22 12.99
CA VAL A 369 0.12 -11.59 12.29
C VAL A 369 1.33 -11.71 13.21
N VAL A 370 1.14 -11.51 14.52
CA VAL A 370 2.21 -11.60 15.52
C VAL A 370 2.97 -12.95 15.50
N PRO A 371 2.35 -14.11 15.21
CA PRO A 371 3.08 -15.38 15.15
C PRO A 371 3.84 -15.60 13.82
N GLY A 372 3.74 -14.67 12.86
CA GLY A 372 4.30 -14.79 11.52
C GLY A 372 3.40 -15.57 10.54
N PRO A 373 3.85 -15.80 9.29
CA PRO A 373 3.01 -16.34 8.20
C PRO A 373 2.51 -17.77 8.43
N GLY A 374 3.12 -18.53 9.37
CA GLY A 374 2.69 -19.89 9.68
C GLY A 374 1.24 -20.00 10.16
N ILE A 375 0.70 -18.94 10.77
CA ILE A 375 -0.71 -18.90 11.18
C ILE A 375 -1.66 -18.95 9.96
N VAL A 376 -1.31 -18.23 8.88
CA VAL A 376 -2.10 -18.22 7.65
C VAL A 376 -2.04 -19.58 6.98
N ALA A 377 -0.85 -20.19 6.91
CA ALA A 377 -0.69 -21.54 6.36
C ALA A 377 -1.53 -22.59 7.14
N GLY A 378 -1.56 -22.49 8.47
CA GLY A 378 -2.36 -23.37 9.33
C GLY A 378 -3.86 -23.23 9.06
N LEU A 379 -4.41 -22.02 9.10
CA LEU A 379 -5.83 -21.78 8.84
C LEU A 379 -6.22 -22.17 7.40
N LYS A 380 -5.34 -21.87 6.43
CA LYS A 380 -5.53 -22.18 5.02
C LYS A 380 -5.68 -23.67 4.75
N LEU A 381 -4.96 -24.51 5.50
CA LEU A 381 -5.03 -25.99 5.38
C LEU A 381 -6.45 -26.54 5.51
N LYS A 382 -7.33 -25.85 6.26
CA LYS A 382 -8.72 -26.27 6.47
C LYS A 382 -9.72 -25.37 5.77
N GLY A 383 -9.45 -24.06 5.69
CA GLY A 383 -10.40 -23.10 5.13
C GLY A 383 -10.44 -23.05 3.60
N LEU A 384 -9.32 -23.32 2.91
CA LEU A 384 -9.23 -23.06 1.47
C LEU A 384 -10.15 -23.94 0.64
N GLU A 385 -10.16 -25.26 0.89
CA GLU A 385 -11.00 -26.22 0.15
C GLU A 385 -12.50 -25.97 0.35
N LEU A 386 -12.86 -25.36 1.48
CA LEU A 386 -14.23 -24.96 1.81
C LEU A 386 -14.55 -23.54 1.32
N GLY A 387 -13.63 -22.90 0.59
CA GLY A 387 -13.81 -21.57 0.02
C GLY A 387 -13.84 -20.45 1.06
N ARG A 388 -13.36 -20.67 2.29
CA ARG A 388 -13.41 -19.68 3.38
C ARG A 388 -12.45 -18.51 3.13
N GLY A 389 -12.77 -17.36 3.72
CA GLY A 389 -11.93 -16.15 3.67
C GLY A 389 -11.27 -15.83 5.01
N LEU A 390 -10.05 -15.29 4.95
CA LEU A 390 -9.31 -14.81 6.11
C LEU A 390 -9.09 -13.29 6.06
N LEU A 391 -9.38 -12.59 7.15
CA LEU A 391 -8.98 -11.20 7.35
C LEU A 391 -7.75 -11.12 8.26
N LEU A 392 -6.74 -10.33 7.91
CA LEU A 392 -5.60 -10.09 8.79
C LEU A 392 -5.83 -8.82 9.63
N LEU A 393 -5.55 -8.89 10.92
CA LEU A 393 -5.56 -7.70 11.78
C LEU A 393 -4.29 -6.89 11.52
N ALA A 394 -4.42 -5.81 10.76
CA ALA A 394 -3.30 -4.95 10.38
C ALA A 394 -3.23 -3.67 11.22
N GLU A 395 -4.38 -3.17 11.65
CA GLU A 395 -4.51 -2.10 12.64
C GLU A 395 -5.67 -2.42 13.59
N MET A 396 -5.70 -1.77 14.75
CA MET A 396 -6.79 -1.91 15.72
C MET A 396 -7.26 -0.54 16.20
N SER A 397 -8.55 -0.45 16.57
CA SER A 397 -9.16 0.80 17.04
C SER A 397 -8.89 1.13 18.51
N SER A 398 -8.29 0.21 19.25
CA SER A 398 -7.98 0.37 20.67
C SER A 398 -6.83 1.34 20.90
N GLU A 399 -6.96 2.15 21.95
CA GLU A 399 -5.87 3.01 22.42
C GLU A 399 -4.62 2.21 22.78
N GLY A 400 -3.44 2.72 22.41
CA GLY A 400 -2.15 2.10 22.71
C GLY A 400 -1.80 0.86 21.88
N THR A 401 -2.55 0.57 20.80
CA THR A 401 -2.28 -0.59 19.95
C THR A 401 -0.86 -0.60 19.39
N LEU A 402 -0.25 -1.80 19.38
CA LEU A 402 1.03 -2.07 18.72
C LEU A 402 0.87 -2.44 17.24
N ALA A 403 -0.38 -2.60 16.77
CA ALA A 403 -0.68 -2.86 15.37
C ALA A 403 -0.59 -1.57 14.55
N ALA A 404 0.63 -1.08 14.37
CA ALA A 404 0.97 0.13 13.62
C ALA A 404 2.34 0.00 12.94
N GLY A 405 2.61 0.84 11.94
CA GLY A 405 3.92 0.93 11.28
C GLY A 405 4.37 -0.42 10.71
N ASP A 406 5.53 -0.91 11.13
CA ASP A 406 6.13 -2.15 10.61
C ASP A 406 5.25 -3.39 10.84
N TYR A 407 4.43 -3.41 11.89
CA TYR A 407 3.45 -4.48 12.11
C TYR A 407 2.41 -4.52 10.99
N THR A 408 1.85 -3.36 10.64
CA THR A 408 0.88 -3.21 9.55
C THR A 408 1.51 -3.57 8.21
N LEU A 409 2.77 -3.17 7.98
CA LEU A 409 3.52 -3.56 6.78
C LEU A 409 3.74 -5.08 6.71
N ALA A 410 4.03 -5.73 7.84
CA ALA A 410 4.16 -7.18 7.90
C ALA A 410 2.83 -7.87 7.55
N ALA A 411 1.70 -7.37 8.07
CA ALA A 411 0.38 -7.91 7.71
C ALA A 411 0.10 -7.79 6.21
N ALA A 412 0.38 -6.63 5.62
CA ALA A 412 0.25 -6.40 4.18
C ALA A 412 1.07 -7.39 3.35
N ARG A 413 2.34 -7.61 3.73
CA ARG A 413 3.24 -8.56 3.06
C ARG A 413 2.76 -10.00 3.14
N ILE A 414 2.23 -10.41 4.29
CA ILE A 414 1.70 -11.76 4.48
C ILE A 414 0.46 -11.95 3.59
N ALA A 415 -0.47 -10.99 3.59
CA ALA A 415 -1.66 -11.04 2.73
C ALA A 415 -1.30 -11.16 1.24
N ALA A 416 -0.34 -10.36 0.77
CA ALA A 416 0.11 -10.35 -0.62
C ALA A 416 0.59 -11.72 -1.13
N LYS A 417 1.12 -12.56 -0.23
CA LYS A 417 1.61 -13.92 -0.54
C LYS A 417 0.52 -14.98 -0.52
N HIS A 418 -0.68 -14.65 -0.03
CA HIS A 418 -1.80 -15.58 0.13
C HIS A 418 -3.14 -15.02 -0.38
N PRO A 419 -3.22 -14.42 -1.59
CA PRO A 419 -4.43 -13.76 -2.09
C PRO A 419 -5.61 -14.71 -2.38
N ASP A 420 -5.34 -16.02 -2.45
CA ASP A 420 -6.33 -17.07 -2.65
C ASP A 420 -7.10 -17.42 -1.35
N PHE A 421 -6.57 -17.03 -0.19
CA PHE A 421 -7.19 -17.31 1.12
C PHE A 421 -7.42 -16.06 1.96
N VAL A 422 -6.45 -15.14 1.98
CA VAL A 422 -6.59 -13.84 2.64
C VAL A 422 -7.45 -12.95 1.74
N ILE A 423 -8.58 -12.47 2.25
CA ILE A 423 -9.54 -11.65 1.51
C ILE A 423 -9.41 -10.17 1.83
N GLY A 424 -8.68 -9.81 2.90
CA GLY A 424 -8.51 -8.43 3.29
C GLY A 424 -8.04 -8.23 4.72
N PHE A 425 -8.41 -7.11 5.31
CA PHE A 425 -7.88 -6.66 6.60
C PHE A 425 -8.96 -6.12 7.54
N ILE A 426 -8.70 -6.30 8.83
CA ILE A 426 -9.19 -5.37 9.85
C ILE A 426 -8.20 -4.20 9.92
N SER A 427 -8.70 -2.99 9.65
CA SER A 427 -7.89 -1.77 9.52
C SER A 427 -8.66 -0.53 9.98
N THR A 428 -7.94 0.55 10.30
CA THR A 428 -8.53 1.82 10.75
C THR A 428 -8.27 2.97 9.78
N ASN A 429 -7.14 2.98 9.07
CA ASN A 429 -6.75 4.01 8.12
C ASN A 429 -5.96 3.45 6.92
N PRO A 430 -6.55 2.56 6.11
CA PRO A 430 -5.87 1.97 4.96
C PRO A 430 -5.39 3.00 3.92
N ALA A 431 -6.02 4.17 3.82
CA ALA A 431 -5.56 5.26 2.94
C ALA A 431 -4.17 5.82 3.32
N GLY A 432 -3.73 5.62 4.56
CA GLY A 432 -2.42 6.06 5.05
C GLY A 432 -1.29 5.05 4.84
N TRP A 433 -1.56 3.87 4.27
CA TRP A 433 -0.55 2.82 4.15
C TRP A 433 0.37 3.08 2.95
N VAL A 434 1.68 2.89 3.18
CA VAL A 434 2.74 3.13 2.19
C VAL A 434 2.94 1.90 1.27
N CYS A 435 2.45 0.73 1.66
CA CYS A 435 2.53 -0.50 0.86
C CYS A 435 1.24 -0.74 0.07
N THR A 436 1.36 -0.83 -1.26
CA THR A 436 0.21 -0.90 -2.17
C THR A 436 -0.43 -2.28 -2.24
N ALA A 437 0.28 -3.36 -1.88
CA ALA A 437 -0.31 -4.70 -1.73
C ALA A 437 -1.51 -4.69 -0.79
N ALA A 438 -1.46 -3.93 0.30
CA ALA A 438 -2.60 -3.81 1.20
C ALA A 438 -3.74 -2.94 0.67
N THR A 439 -3.45 -2.06 -0.28
CA THR A 439 -4.45 -1.24 -0.98
C THR A 439 -4.86 -1.85 -2.31
N SER A 440 -4.51 -3.11 -2.57
CA SER A 440 -4.96 -3.83 -3.76
C SER A 440 -6.49 -3.84 -3.81
N ASP A 441 -7.04 -3.60 -5.00
CA ASP A 441 -8.49 -3.62 -5.24
C ASP A 441 -9.11 -4.99 -4.89
N ALA A 442 -8.31 -6.06 -4.80
CA ALA A 442 -8.74 -7.40 -4.41
C ALA A 442 -9.06 -7.54 -2.92
N PHE A 443 -8.42 -6.75 -2.04
CA PHE A 443 -8.52 -6.91 -0.59
C PHE A 443 -9.57 -5.97 0.00
N VAL A 444 -10.49 -6.53 0.81
CA VAL A 444 -11.50 -5.74 1.52
C VAL A 444 -10.92 -5.10 2.78
N GLN A 445 -11.26 -3.83 3.02
CA GLN A 445 -10.94 -3.13 4.26
C GLN A 445 -12.16 -3.08 5.17
N MET A 446 -12.10 -3.70 6.34
CA MET A 446 -13.20 -3.66 7.31
C MET A 446 -12.77 -2.92 8.57
N THR A 447 -13.51 -1.88 8.94
CA THR A 447 -13.13 -0.98 10.02
C THR A 447 -14.11 -1.03 11.18
N PRO A 448 -13.68 -1.51 12.37
CA PRO A 448 -14.45 -1.38 13.60
C PRO A 448 -14.33 0.01 14.22
N GLY A 449 -15.09 0.23 15.29
CA GLY A 449 -15.11 1.53 15.98
C GLY A 449 -15.86 2.58 15.17
N VAL A 450 -17.06 2.24 14.69
CA VAL A 450 -17.92 3.16 13.95
C VAL A 450 -19.19 3.47 14.74
N GLN A 451 -19.53 4.75 14.82
CA GLN A 451 -20.81 5.28 15.31
C GLN A 451 -21.24 6.50 14.49
N LEU A 452 -22.52 6.86 14.51
CA LEU A 452 -23.02 8.05 13.82
C LEU A 452 -22.42 9.36 14.38
N ALA A 453 -22.06 9.37 15.67
CA ALA A 453 -21.35 10.46 16.31
C ALA A 453 -19.93 10.03 16.74
N ALA A 454 -18.97 10.96 16.66
CA ALA A 454 -17.62 10.73 17.18
C ALA A 454 -17.64 10.63 18.71
N GLY A 455 -16.79 9.77 19.28
CA GLY A 455 -16.73 9.54 20.73
C GLY A 455 -15.82 8.36 21.13
N GLY A 456 -15.98 7.85 22.34
CA GLY A 456 -15.29 6.65 22.82
C GLY A 456 -16.01 5.98 23.99
N ASP A 457 -15.50 4.85 24.49
CA ASP A 457 -15.99 4.20 25.71
C ASP A 457 -14.97 4.24 26.86
N SER A 458 -15.37 3.75 28.04
CA SER A 458 -14.53 3.71 29.24
C SER A 458 -13.43 2.64 29.22
N LEU A 459 -13.35 1.81 28.16
CA LEU A 459 -12.39 0.71 28.01
C LEU A 459 -11.46 0.93 26.80
N GLY A 460 -11.30 2.16 26.34
CA GLY A 460 -10.32 2.56 25.33
C GLY A 460 -10.76 2.40 23.87
N GLN A 461 -12.04 2.13 23.60
CA GLN A 461 -12.59 2.12 22.24
C GLN A 461 -12.78 3.55 21.74
N ARG A 462 -12.35 3.83 20.50
CA ARG A 462 -12.59 5.12 19.80
C ARG A 462 -13.61 4.94 18.66
N TYR A 463 -14.44 5.94 18.42
CA TYR A 463 -15.47 5.93 17.38
C TYR A 463 -15.25 7.01 16.32
N ASN A 464 -15.37 6.59 15.05
CA ASN A 464 -15.36 7.46 13.87
C ASN A 464 -16.71 7.36 13.14
N THR A 465 -17.03 8.38 12.34
CA THR A 465 -18.26 8.39 11.54
C THR A 465 -18.10 7.51 10.29
N PRO A 466 -19.19 6.95 9.73
CA PRO A 466 -19.16 6.21 8.46
C PRO A 466 -18.49 7.00 7.34
N SER A 467 -18.79 8.31 7.24
CA SER A 467 -18.20 9.18 6.21
C SER A 467 -16.68 9.30 6.34
N SER A 468 -16.14 9.52 7.55
CA SER A 468 -14.68 9.59 7.73
C SER A 468 -14.02 8.25 7.38
N VAL A 469 -14.60 7.14 7.85
CA VAL A 469 -14.05 5.80 7.64
C VAL A 469 -14.00 5.40 6.16
N ILE A 470 -15.05 5.69 5.39
CA ILE A 470 -15.13 5.30 3.98
C ILE A 470 -14.43 6.32 3.07
N CYS A 471 -14.68 7.63 3.25
CA CYS A 471 -14.21 8.67 2.32
C CYS A 471 -12.75 9.08 2.58
N GLU A 472 -12.39 9.32 3.84
CA GLU A 472 -11.08 9.90 4.19
C GLU A 472 -10.06 8.79 4.41
N ARG A 473 -10.48 7.72 5.09
CA ARG A 473 -9.61 6.64 5.54
C ARG A 473 -9.55 5.47 4.57
N GLY A 474 -10.40 5.44 3.55
CA GLY A 474 -10.34 4.46 2.46
C GLY A 474 -10.85 3.06 2.81
N SER A 475 -11.68 2.92 3.87
CA SER A 475 -12.27 1.62 4.24
C SER A 475 -13.38 1.20 3.29
N ASP A 476 -13.73 -0.08 3.27
CA ASP A 476 -14.78 -0.64 2.42
C ASP A 476 -16.04 -0.99 3.17
N VAL A 477 -15.90 -1.51 4.39
CA VAL A 477 -16.99 -1.98 5.23
C VAL A 477 -16.87 -1.37 6.63
N ILE A 478 -17.96 -0.80 7.11
CA ILE A 478 -18.06 -0.34 8.50
C ILE A 478 -18.52 -1.49 9.40
N ILE A 479 -17.84 -1.71 10.53
CA ILE A 479 -18.26 -2.68 11.54
C ILE A 479 -18.87 -1.92 12.74
N VAL A 480 -20.15 -2.14 12.97
CA VAL A 480 -20.95 -1.43 13.98
C VAL A 480 -21.50 -2.42 15.00
N GLY A 481 -21.23 -2.19 16.30
CA GLY A 481 -21.78 -3.01 17.39
C GLY A 481 -22.84 -2.25 18.18
N ARG A 482 -22.44 -1.68 19.33
CA ARG A 482 -23.32 -0.97 20.29
C ARG A 482 -24.27 0.06 19.67
N GLY A 483 -23.88 0.73 18.59
CA GLY A 483 -24.74 1.69 17.89
C GLY A 483 -26.02 1.09 17.31
N ILE A 484 -26.06 -0.23 17.09
CA ILE A 484 -27.23 -0.96 16.59
C ILE A 484 -27.82 -1.85 17.68
N ILE A 485 -27.00 -2.66 18.36
CA ILE A 485 -27.51 -3.66 19.31
C ILE A 485 -28.15 -3.05 20.58
N LYS A 486 -27.82 -1.79 20.91
CA LYS A 486 -28.43 -1.07 22.05
C LYS A 486 -29.52 -0.08 21.61
N ALA A 487 -29.82 -0.01 20.31
CA ALA A 487 -30.90 0.84 19.82
C ALA A 487 -32.26 0.24 20.23
N ALA A 488 -33.26 1.10 20.42
CA ALA A 488 -34.63 0.65 20.70
C ALA A 488 -35.21 -0.18 19.53
N ASP A 489 -34.81 0.14 18.30
CA ASP A 489 -35.12 -0.62 17.09
C ASP A 489 -33.81 -0.91 16.33
N PRO A 490 -33.23 -2.10 16.53
CA PRO A 490 -32.00 -2.49 15.84
C PRO A 490 -32.13 -2.52 14.31
N ALA A 491 -33.30 -2.84 13.76
CA ALA A 491 -33.52 -2.89 12.31
C ALA A 491 -33.55 -1.47 11.71
N ALA A 492 -34.20 -0.53 12.38
CA ALA A 492 -34.17 0.89 11.99
C ALA A 492 -32.76 1.47 12.08
N ALA A 493 -32.03 1.19 13.17
CA ALA A 493 -30.64 1.63 13.32
C ALA A 493 -29.73 1.04 12.24
N ALA A 494 -29.84 -0.26 11.94
CA ALA A 494 -29.07 -0.90 10.88
C ALA A 494 -29.35 -0.27 9.50
N ARG A 495 -30.61 0.06 9.20
CA ARG A 495 -31.01 0.76 7.97
C ARG A 495 -30.34 2.14 7.87
N GLU A 496 -30.24 2.88 8.96
CA GLU A 496 -29.57 4.18 9.02
C GLU A 496 -28.06 4.05 8.76
N TYR A 497 -27.37 3.14 9.45
CA TYR A 497 -25.95 2.88 9.22
C TYR A 497 -25.67 2.39 7.80
N ARG A 498 -26.54 1.56 7.23
CA ARG A 498 -26.44 1.13 5.82
C ARG A 498 -26.53 2.32 4.89
N ALA A 499 -27.50 3.21 5.08
CA ALA A 499 -27.67 4.40 4.26
C ALA A 499 -26.44 5.31 4.34
N GLU A 500 -25.93 5.60 5.54
CA GLU A 500 -24.75 6.44 5.74
C GLU A 500 -23.48 5.81 5.13
N GLY A 501 -23.26 4.51 5.35
CA GLY A 501 -22.14 3.78 4.77
C GLY A 501 -22.18 3.76 3.25
N TRP A 502 -23.36 3.52 2.65
CA TRP A 502 -23.52 3.47 1.20
C TRP A 502 -23.40 4.85 0.55
N ASN A 503 -24.02 5.88 1.15
CA ASN A 503 -23.89 7.26 0.69
C ASN A 503 -22.44 7.74 0.74
N ALA A 504 -21.69 7.38 1.78
CA ALA A 504 -20.26 7.66 1.85
C ALA A 504 -19.48 6.94 0.75
N TYR A 505 -19.80 5.68 0.46
CA TYR A 505 -19.21 4.94 -0.65
C TYR A 505 -19.49 5.63 -2.00
N GLU A 506 -20.74 5.99 -2.31
CA GLU A 506 -21.09 6.67 -3.57
C GLU A 506 -20.36 8.01 -3.72
N ARG A 507 -20.24 8.80 -2.64
CA ARG A 507 -19.41 10.03 -2.64
C ARG A 507 -17.94 9.73 -2.93
N SER A 508 -17.41 8.65 -2.39
CA SER A 508 -16.00 8.28 -2.60
C SER A 508 -15.70 7.77 -4.03
N LEU A 509 -16.69 7.25 -4.75
CA LEU A 509 -16.58 6.93 -6.18
C LEU A 509 -16.51 8.20 -7.05
N ALA A 510 -17.23 9.25 -6.67
CA ALA A 510 -17.34 10.49 -7.45
C ALA A 510 -16.10 11.41 -7.33
N GLY A 511 -15.03 10.97 -6.68
CA GLY A 511 -13.79 11.73 -6.54
C GLY A 511 -13.84 12.86 -5.51
N GLY A 512 -14.76 12.81 -4.53
CA GLY A 512 -14.81 13.70 -3.36
C GLY A 512 -14.64 15.19 -3.70
N ARG A 513 -15.73 15.86 -4.09
CA ARG A 513 -15.76 17.33 -4.23
C ARG A 513 -15.45 18.05 -2.93
#